data_AF-A0A3D2GKV8-F1
#
_entry.id   AF-A0A3D2GKV8-F1
#
_cell.length_a   1.000
_cell.length_b   1.000
_cell.length_c   1.000
_cell.angle_alpha   90.00
_cell.angle_beta   90.00
_cell.angle_gamma   90.00
#
_symmetry.space_group_name_H-M   'P 1'
#
loop_
_entity.id
_entity.type
_entity.pdbx_description
1 polymer ?
#
loop_
_entity_poly.entity_id
_entity_poly.type
_entity_poly.pdbx_seq_one_letter_code
_entity_poly.pdbx_strand_id
1 'polypeptide(L)'
;KHSVNRKEWNLRVSVKAKALVLYGYEGVKARIYERLEAMGATVMQESIGRVDLCVDLMLPGFELQPENIISPAQSTQSDHGDMNVHRRARRVDSITLGKMPGRQICIYNKRREAKIKRNLHWFDVWGLDRDENSSENPVWRVEIRAGKRYLSEQLNVKTWAELDAVLPDFVKMTMEAYRIIGIKTGQNVSRWATHEFWHEAHSRLMAITNGELCGIVPGRIVSGKRRVLQETYETLIVGLAASLSEVCQTDDVPTLAQTLAQKINNAALNQSDWNRRRQRAKRRLSITDEFYQQEHHA
;
A
#
# COMPACT_ATOMS: atom_id res chain seq x y z
N LYS A 1 -11.39 -16.85 22.26
CA LYS A 1 -11.16 -18.25 22.66
C LYS A 1 -10.67 -19.00 21.44
N HIS A 2 -9.50 -19.66 21.51
CA HIS A 2 -9.03 -20.51 20.43
C HIS A 2 -9.66 -21.88 20.61
N SER A 3 -10.52 -22.30 19.68
CA SER A 3 -11.12 -23.63 19.72
C SER A 3 -10.13 -24.66 19.22
N VAL A 4 -10.01 -25.78 19.93
CA VAL A 4 -9.25 -26.95 19.47
C VAL A 4 -10.03 -27.78 18.45
N ASN A 5 -11.32 -27.53 18.28
CA ASN A 5 -12.15 -28.14 17.26
C ASN A 5 -11.80 -27.54 15.89
N ARG A 6 -11.26 -28.36 14.97
CA ARG A 6 -10.93 -27.94 13.59
C ARG A 6 -12.12 -27.32 12.85
N LYS A 7 -13.35 -27.74 13.16
CA LYS A 7 -14.58 -27.19 12.57
C LYS A 7 -14.93 -25.77 13.06
N GLU A 8 -14.26 -25.28 14.10
CA GLU A 8 -14.46 -23.96 14.70
C GLU A 8 -13.25 -23.04 14.50
N TRP A 9 -12.29 -23.46 13.66
CA TRP A 9 -11.13 -22.64 13.34
C TRP A 9 -11.55 -21.42 12.52
N ASN A 10 -11.19 -20.25 12.99
CA ASN A 10 -11.35 -19.00 12.25
C ASN A 10 -10.04 -18.67 11.54
N LEU A 11 -10.10 -18.46 10.23
CA LEU A 11 -8.96 -18.03 9.43
C LEU A 11 -9.03 -16.52 9.23
N ARG A 12 -7.94 -15.81 9.54
CA ARG A 12 -7.83 -14.38 9.27
C ARG A 12 -6.97 -14.16 8.04
N VAL A 13 -7.56 -13.55 7.03
CA VAL A 13 -6.84 -13.10 5.83
C VAL A 13 -6.57 -11.60 5.93
N SER A 14 -5.37 -11.18 5.52
CA SER A 14 -5.03 -9.75 5.38
C SER A 14 -4.38 -9.52 4.02
N VAL A 15 -5.00 -8.66 3.23
CA VAL A 15 -4.51 -8.26 1.92
C VAL A 15 -3.83 -6.90 2.03
N LYS A 16 -2.68 -6.74 1.38
CA LYS A 16 -1.97 -5.46 1.28
C LYS A 16 -2.30 -4.79 -0.05
N ALA A 17 -2.25 -3.46 -0.08
CA ALA A 17 -2.52 -2.64 -1.27
C ALA A 17 -1.86 -3.18 -2.56
N LYS A 18 -0.61 -3.66 -2.49
CA LYS A 18 0.09 -4.25 -3.64
C LYS A 18 -0.71 -5.35 -4.36
N ALA A 19 -1.42 -6.21 -3.63
CA ALA A 19 -2.22 -7.26 -4.26
C ALA A 19 -3.44 -6.68 -4.99
N LEU A 20 -4.09 -5.67 -4.42
CA LEU A 20 -5.20 -4.96 -5.06
C LEU A 20 -4.75 -4.24 -6.34
N VAL A 21 -3.54 -3.67 -6.33
CA VAL A 21 -2.97 -3.06 -7.53
C VAL A 21 -2.60 -4.11 -8.59
N LEU A 22 -2.17 -5.32 -8.19
CA LEU A 22 -1.80 -6.35 -9.16
C LEU A 22 -2.99 -7.09 -9.77
N TYR A 23 -4.03 -7.34 -8.98
CA TYR A 23 -5.10 -8.27 -9.36
C TYR A 23 -6.48 -7.60 -9.39
N GLY A 24 -6.57 -6.31 -9.07
CA GLY A 24 -7.85 -5.64 -8.88
C GLY A 24 -8.58 -6.16 -7.63
N TYR A 25 -9.78 -5.61 -7.40
CA TYR A 25 -10.61 -5.97 -6.26
C TYR A 25 -11.17 -7.40 -6.38
N GLU A 26 -11.81 -7.71 -7.52
CA GLU A 26 -12.39 -9.03 -7.78
C GLU A 26 -11.32 -10.13 -7.90
N GLY A 27 -10.22 -9.87 -8.60
CA GLY A 27 -9.13 -10.85 -8.69
C GLY A 27 -8.45 -11.10 -7.34
N VAL A 28 -8.42 -10.12 -6.43
CA VAL A 28 -8.01 -10.38 -5.04
C VAL A 28 -9.02 -11.29 -4.33
N LYS A 29 -10.33 -11.05 -4.45
CA LYS A 29 -11.36 -11.92 -3.83
C LYS A 29 -11.18 -13.37 -4.29
N ALA A 30 -11.13 -13.61 -5.61
CA ALA A 30 -10.93 -14.95 -6.18
C ALA A 30 -9.69 -15.65 -5.59
N ARG A 31 -8.56 -14.95 -5.55
CA ARG A 31 -7.29 -15.50 -5.03
C ARG A 31 -7.31 -15.83 -3.53
N ILE A 32 -8.15 -15.13 -2.74
CA ILE A 32 -8.36 -15.47 -1.33
C ILE A 32 -8.99 -16.86 -1.25
N TYR A 33 -10.09 -17.10 -1.98
CA TYR A 33 -10.79 -18.39 -1.96
C TYR A 33 -9.94 -19.52 -2.52
N GLU A 34 -9.29 -19.32 -3.66
CA GLU A 34 -8.37 -20.31 -4.25
C GLU A 34 -7.27 -20.72 -3.26
N ARG A 35 -6.69 -19.74 -2.54
CA ARG A 35 -5.64 -20.02 -1.58
C ARG A 35 -6.15 -20.78 -0.36
N LEU A 36 -7.34 -20.45 0.12
CA LEU A 36 -7.98 -21.14 1.24
C LEU A 36 -8.34 -22.58 0.86
N GLU A 37 -8.88 -22.80 -0.34
CA GLU A 37 -9.18 -24.12 -0.89
C GLU A 37 -7.89 -24.95 -1.05
N ALA A 38 -6.83 -24.36 -1.61
CA ALA A 38 -5.53 -25.04 -1.73
C ALA A 38 -4.89 -25.40 -0.37
N MET A 39 -5.31 -24.75 0.73
CA MET A 39 -4.93 -25.11 2.09
C MET A 39 -5.84 -26.18 2.70
N GLY A 40 -6.85 -26.65 1.97
CA GLY A 40 -7.86 -27.61 2.43
C GLY A 40 -8.94 -26.97 3.31
N ALA A 41 -9.10 -25.64 3.29
CA ALA A 41 -10.12 -24.96 4.07
C ALA A 41 -11.45 -24.92 3.31
N THR A 42 -12.55 -25.19 4.01
CA THR A 42 -13.91 -24.94 3.52
C THR A 42 -14.40 -23.63 4.12
N VAL A 43 -14.66 -22.63 3.27
CA VAL A 43 -15.15 -21.33 3.73
C VAL A 43 -16.65 -21.43 3.99
N MET A 44 -17.06 -21.27 5.25
CA MET A 44 -18.48 -21.31 5.64
C MET A 44 -19.12 -19.92 5.64
N GLN A 45 -18.40 -18.92 6.15
CA GLN A 45 -18.89 -17.55 6.32
C GLN A 45 -17.74 -16.55 6.21
N GLU A 46 -18.10 -15.34 5.80
CA GLU A 46 -17.21 -14.19 5.75
C GLU A 46 -17.43 -13.28 6.96
N SER A 47 -16.37 -12.57 7.35
CA SER A 47 -16.48 -11.45 8.29
C SER A 47 -15.46 -10.39 7.92
N ILE A 48 -15.92 -9.31 7.30
CA ILE A 48 -15.06 -8.18 6.91
C ILE A 48 -14.64 -7.40 8.16
N GLY A 49 -13.39 -7.58 8.58
CA GLY A 49 -12.85 -6.92 9.76
C GLY A 49 -12.30 -5.51 9.52
N ARG A 50 -11.97 -5.16 8.27
CA ARG A 50 -11.41 -3.86 7.88
C ARG A 50 -11.42 -3.67 6.36
N VAL A 51 -11.73 -2.45 5.92
CA VAL A 51 -11.54 -1.98 4.54
C VAL A 51 -10.84 -0.62 4.55
N ASP A 52 -9.91 -0.43 3.62
CA ASP A 52 -9.18 0.82 3.42
C ASP A 52 -9.34 1.20 1.93
N LEU A 53 -9.89 2.39 1.63
CA LEU A 53 -9.91 2.97 0.29
C LEU A 53 -8.93 4.13 0.24
N CYS A 54 -8.26 4.30 -0.89
CA CYS A 54 -7.33 5.42 -1.04
C CYS A 54 -7.24 5.95 -2.46
N VAL A 55 -6.87 7.21 -2.55
CA VAL A 55 -6.53 7.90 -3.79
C VAL A 55 -5.17 8.57 -3.62
N ASP A 56 -4.35 8.47 -4.66
CA ASP A 56 -3.05 9.13 -4.75
C ASP A 56 -3.18 10.30 -5.73
N LEU A 57 -2.86 11.50 -5.27
CA LEU A 57 -2.91 12.73 -6.05
C LEU A 57 -1.53 13.37 -6.10
N MET A 58 -1.08 13.72 -7.30
CA MET A 58 0.13 14.51 -7.47
C MET A 58 -0.23 15.98 -7.30
N LEU A 59 0.32 16.64 -6.28
CA LEU A 59 -0.08 17.99 -5.88
C LEU A 59 1.15 18.91 -5.69
N PRO A 60 1.76 19.41 -6.78
CA PRO A 60 2.88 20.35 -6.70
C PRO A 60 2.50 21.60 -5.88
N GLY A 61 3.40 22.03 -5.00
CA GLY A 61 3.17 23.21 -4.14
C GLY A 61 2.16 23.02 -3.00
N PHE A 62 1.49 21.88 -2.89
CA PHE A 62 0.56 21.62 -1.80
C PHE A 62 1.29 21.36 -0.48
N GLU A 63 0.87 22.06 0.57
CA GLU A 63 1.28 21.82 1.94
C GLU A 63 0.08 21.49 2.83
N LEU A 64 0.20 20.43 3.60
CA LEU A 64 -0.85 20.01 4.52
C LEU A 64 -0.84 20.87 5.78
N GLN A 65 -1.93 21.61 6.00
CA GLN A 65 -2.09 22.56 7.10
C GLN A 65 -3.24 22.11 8.03
N PRO A 66 -2.94 21.60 9.24
CA PRO A 66 -3.96 21.18 10.21
C PRO A 66 -5.01 22.26 10.50
N GLU A 67 -4.59 23.52 10.52
CA GLU A 67 -5.44 24.70 10.76
C GLU A 67 -6.50 24.94 9.67
N ASN A 68 -6.39 24.28 8.51
CA ASN A 68 -7.40 24.34 7.45
C ASN A 68 -8.40 23.20 7.53
N ILE A 69 -8.28 22.28 8.50
CA ILE A 69 -9.19 21.16 8.68
C ILE A 69 -10.30 21.56 9.63
N ILE A 70 -11.54 21.52 9.11
CA ILE A 70 -12.75 21.72 9.89
C ILE A 70 -13.34 20.35 10.20
N SER A 71 -13.41 20.04 11.50
CA SER A 71 -13.99 18.80 12.02
C SER A 71 -15.48 19.00 12.38
N PRO A 72 -16.26 17.91 12.52
CA PRO A 72 -17.65 18.01 13.00
C PRO A 72 -17.75 18.71 14.36
N ALA A 73 -18.83 19.46 14.59
CA ALA A 73 -19.03 20.29 15.79
C ALA A 73 -18.99 19.52 17.13
N GLN A 74 -19.22 18.21 17.12
CA GLN A 74 -19.18 17.34 18.31
C GLN A 74 -17.86 16.57 18.48
N SER A 75 -16.89 16.76 17.58
CA SER A 75 -15.58 16.13 17.69
C SER A 75 -14.65 16.99 18.55
N THR A 76 -14.03 16.38 19.56
CA THR A 76 -13.01 17.05 20.37
C THR A 76 -11.67 17.02 19.65
N GLN A 77 -11.25 18.16 19.10
CA GLN A 77 -9.88 18.36 18.62
C GLN A 77 -8.93 18.47 19.83
N SER A 78 -8.52 17.34 20.39
CA SER A 78 -7.30 17.29 21.21
C SER A 78 -6.18 16.69 20.36
N ASP A 79 -4.94 17.11 20.60
CA ASP A 79 -3.73 16.59 19.95
C ASP A 79 -3.59 15.06 20.08
N HIS A 80 -4.41 14.41 20.93
CA HIS A 80 -4.37 12.98 21.24
C HIS A 80 -5.74 12.26 21.05
N GLY A 81 -6.79 12.94 20.57
CA GLY A 81 -8.17 12.40 20.60
C GLY A 81 -8.72 11.97 19.25
N ASP A 82 -8.83 12.92 18.32
CA ASP A 82 -9.49 12.73 17.02
C ASP A 82 -8.69 13.27 15.84
N MET A 83 -7.61 14.01 16.06
CA MET A 83 -6.67 14.42 15.03
C MET A 83 -5.24 14.22 15.52
N ASN A 84 -4.48 13.37 14.83
CA ASN A 84 -3.07 13.12 15.10
C ASN A 84 -2.24 13.72 13.95
N VAL A 85 -1.38 14.67 14.28
CA VAL A 85 -0.52 15.38 13.32
C VAL A 85 0.92 14.90 13.49
N HIS A 86 1.48 14.29 12.45
CA HIS A 86 2.89 13.93 12.42
C HIS A 86 3.70 15.00 11.69
N ARG A 87 4.60 15.65 12.42
CA ARG A 87 5.52 16.67 11.90
C ARG A 87 6.93 16.11 11.77
N ARG A 88 7.65 16.55 10.75
CA ARG A 88 9.10 16.35 10.62
C ARG A 88 9.75 17.69 10.34
N ALA A 89 10.63 18.11 11.24
CA ALA A 89 11.11 19.50 11.28
C ALA A 89 9.93 20.49 11.29
N ARG A 90 9.89 21.46 10.36
CA ARG A 90 8.83 22.48 10.29
C ARG A 90 7.65 22.11 9.38
N ARG A 91 7.61 20.90 8.81
CA ARG A 91 6.56 20.47 7.88
C ARG A 91 5.69 19.37 8.47
N VAL A 92 4.40 19.39 8.11
CA VAL A 92 3.45 18.33 8.43
C VAL A 92 3.58 17.24 7.36
N ASP A 93 4.00 16.05 7.76
CA ASP A 93 4.18 14.90 6.86
C ASP A 93 2.89 14.08 6.73
N SER A 94 2.09 14.02 7.81
CA SER A 94 0.79 13.37 7.80
C SER A 94 -0.17 13.92 8.84
N ILE A 95 -1.46 13.77 8.57
CA ILE A 95 -2.55 13.97 9.51
C ILE A 95 -3.43 12.71 9.49
N THR A 96 -3.88 12.29 10.67
CA THR A 96 -4.85 11.22 10.83
C THR A 96 -6.05 11.75 11.60
N LEU A 97 -7.25 11.61 11.04
CA LEU A 97 -8.53 12.04 11.61
C LEU A 97 -9.34 10.81 12.02
N GLY A 98 -9.85 10.77 13.25
CA GLY A 98 -10.54 9.61 13.82
C GLY A 98 -9.60 8.46 14.21
N LYS A 99 -10.19 7.37 14.71
CA LYS A 99 -9.44 6.26 15.33
C LYS A 99 -10.00 4.88 14.98
N MET A 100 -9.07 3.93 14.82
CA MET A 100 -9.40 2.51 14.73
C MET A 100 -9.76 1.95 16.12
N PRO A 101 -10.63 0.91 16.23
CA PRO A 101 -11.24 0.13 15.16
C PRO A 101 -12.54 0.73 14.58
N GLY A 102 -12.80 2.03 14.79
CA GLY A 102 -13.93 2.75 14.19
C GLY A 102 -13.61 3.22 12.77
N ARG A 103 -13.81 4.51 12.53
CA ARG A 103 -13.62 5.16 11.23
C ARG A 103 -12.46 6.14 11.29
N GLN A 104 -11.65 6.20 10.23
CA GLN A 104 -10.44 7.02 10.19
C GLN A 104 -10.14 7.54 8.78
N ILE A 105 -9.58 8.74 8.68
CA ILE A 105 -8.98 9.31 7.47
C ILE A 105 -7.49 9.53 7.73
N CYS A 106 -6.62 9.18 6.79
CA CYS A 106 -5.20 9.49 6.82
C CYS A 106 -4.83 10.29 5.57
N ILE A 107 -4.18 11.43 5.75
CA ILE A 107 -3.65 12.28 4.68
C ILE A 107 -2.15 12.37 4.85
N TYR A 108 -1.36 11.97 3.86
CA TYR A 108 0.10 11.95 4.02
C TYR A 108 0.85 11.99 2.70
N ASN A 109 2.11 12.44 2.76
CA ASN A 109 3.01 12.42 1.60
C ASN A 109 3.45 10.98 1.30
N LYS A 110 2.76 10.34 0.36
CA LYS A 110 2.95 8.94 -0.02
C LYS A 110 4.23 8.72 -0.80
N ARG A 111 4.65 9.65 -1.66
CA ARG A 111 5.95 9.56 -2.35
C ARG A 111 7.10 9.49 -1.34
N ARG A 112 7.09 10.36 -0.34
CA ARG A 112 8.09 10.37 0.73
C ARG A 112 8.06 9.08 1.55
N GLU A 113 6.86 8.62 1.93
CA GLU A 113 6.69 7.35 2.66
C GLU A 113 7.20 6.15 1.85
N ALA A 114 6.93 6.11 0.55
CA ALA A 114 7.40 5.06 -0.35
C ALA A 114 8.93 5.03 -0.45
N LYS A 115 9.60 6.19 -0.54
CA LYS A 115 11.08 6.27 -0.51
C LYS A 115 11.63 5.76 0.82
N ILE A 116 11.12 6.27 1.94
CA ILE A 116 11.62 5.93 3.29
C ILE A 116 11.47 4.42 3.57
N LYS A 117 10.30 3.86 3.27
CA LYS A 117 10.02 2.44 3.50
C LYS A 117 10.48 1.51 2.38
N ARG A 118 11.21 2.04 1.38
CA ARG A 118 11.68 1.29 0.20
C ARG A 118 10.56 0.56 -0.55
N ASN A 119 9.35 1.11 -0.55
CA ASN A 119 8.20 0.59 -1.30
C ASN A 119 8.21 1.15 -2.74
N LEU A 120 9.30 0.92 -3.47
CA LEU A 120 9.60 1.61 -4.73
C LEU A 120 8.68 1.25 -5.91
N HIS A 121 7.91 0.16 -5.80
CA HIS A 121 6.91 -0.22 -6.80
C HIS A 121 5.81 0.84 -7.01
N TRP A 122 5.57 1.72 -6.04
CA TRP A 122 4.59 2.80 -6.20
C TRP A 122 4.97 3.81 -7.29
N PHE A 123 6.27 4.01 -7.54
CA PHE A 123 6.73 4.88 -8.63
C PHE A 123 6.31 4.34 -10.00
N ASP A 124 6.35 3.02 -10.15
CA ASP A 124 5.87 2.34 -11.35
C ASP A 124 4.35 2.50 -11.50
N VAL A 125 3.60 2.44 -10.40
CA VAL A 125 2.14 2.68 -10.37
C VAL A 125 1.79 4.11 -10.78
N TRP A 126 2.51 5.11 -10.26
CA TRP A 126 2.28 6.52 -10.59
C TRP A 126 2.85 6.92 -11.95
N GLY A 127 3.68 6.06 -12.53
CA GLY A 127 4.42 6.37 -13.75
C GLY A 127 5.47 7.45 -13.61
N LEU A 128 6.02 7.63 -12.40
CA LEU A 128 7.01 8.66 -12.08
C LEU A 128 8.41 8.08 -11.98
N ASP A 129 9.42 8.88 -12.32
CA ASP A 129 10.81 8.52 -12.00
C ASP A 129 11.05 8.64 -10.49
N ARG A 130 11.85 7.71 -9.97
CA ARG A 130 12.31 7.65 -8.58
C ARG A 130 13.29 8.76 -8.27
N ASP A 131 14.14 9.12 -9.23
CA ASP A 131 15.27 10.03 -9.04
C ASP A 131 14.89 11.49 -9.29
N GLU A 132 13.75 11.73 -9.93
CA GLU A 132 13.14 13.05 -10.03
C GLU A 132 12.92 13.71 -8.67
N ASN A 133 13.12 15.02 -8.66
CA ASN A 133 13.03 15.86 -7.48
C ASN A 133 11.66 15.71 -6.81
N SER A 134 11.66 15.27 -5.54
CA SER A 134 10.42 15.01 -4.81
C SER A 134 9.60 16.26 -4.49
N SER A 135 10.18 17.46 -4.55
CA SER A 135 9.44 18.70 -4.36
C SER A 135 8.62 19.12 -5.58
N GLU A 136 9.02 18.68 -6.78
CA GLU A 136 8.33 18.99 -8.02
C GLU A 136 7.13 18.07 -8.22
N ASN A 137 7.29 16.78 -7.87
CA ASN A 137 6.26 15.76 -8.09
C ASN A 137 5.81 15.08 -6.78
N PRO A 138 5.31 15.80 -5.75
CA PRO A 138 4.86 15.18 -4.52
C PRO A 138 3.54 14.42 -4.75
N VAL A 139 3.50 13.16 -4.31
CA VAL A 139 2.27 12.35 -4.31
C VAL A 139 1.72 12.27 -2.90
N TRP A 140 0.52 12.80 -2.71
CA TRP A 140 -0.23 12.76 -1.45
C TRP A 140 -1.32 11.71 -1.54
N ARG A 141 -1.45 10.92 -0.48
CA ARG A 141 -2.53 9.94 -0.35
C ARG A 141 -3.58 10.44 0.61
N VAL A 142 -4.84 10.36 0.19
CA VAL A 142 -6.01 10.36 1.07
C VAL A 142 -6.47 8.92 1.22
N GLU A 143 -6.52 8.42 2.46
CA GLU A 143 -6.89 7.05 2.77
C GLU A 143 -8.01 7.05 3.82
N ILE A 144 -9.19 6.56 3.45
CA ILE A 144 -10.32 6.36 4.37
C ILE A 144 -10.37 4.90 4.81
N ARG A 145 -10.69 4.69 6.09
CA ARG A 145 -10.59 3.37 6.72
C ARG A 145 -11.81 3.11 7.58
N ALA A 146 -12.38 1.92 7.44
CA ALA A 146 -13.43 1.41 8.28
C ALA A 146 -12.95 0.12 8.94
N GLY A 147 -12.92 0.10 10.27
CA GLY A 147 -12.61 -1.09 11.06
C GLY A 147 -13.84 -1.83 11.54
N LYS A 148 -13.60 -2.97 12.19
CA LYS A 148 -14.64 -3.88 12.68
C LYS A 148 -15.74 -3.20 13.50
N ARG A 149 -15.41 -2.21 14.35
CA ARG A 149 -16.42 -1.51 15.16
C ARG A 149 -17.40 -0.74 14.27
N TYR A 150 -16.89 -0.08 13.24
CA TYR A 150 -17.74 0.65 12.30
C TYR A 150 -18.52 -0.33 11.41
N LEU A 151 -17.83 -1.28 10.78
CA LEU A 151 -18.44 -2.22 9.82
C LEU A 151 -19.48 -3.13 10.49
N SER A 152 -19.11 -3.82 11.57
CA SER A 152 -19.98 -4.84 12.16
C SER A 152 -20.96 -4.28 13.19
N GLU A 153 -20.58 -3.32 14.02
CA GLU A 153 -21.43 -2.87 15.13
C GLU A 153 -22.35 -1.72 14.72
N GLN A 154 -21.96 -0.90 13.73
CA GLN A 154 -22.76 0.24 13.27
C GLN A 154 -23.47 -0.04 11.94
N LEU A 155 -22.80 -0.71 10.99
CA LEU A 155 -23.36 -0.99 9.67
C LEU A 155 -23.84 -2.44 9.48
N ASN A 156 -23.58 -3.34 10.44
CA ASN A 156 -23.89 -4.77 10.35
C ASN A 156 -23.35 -5.46 9.08
N VAL A 157 -22.18 -5.04 8.59
CA VAL A 157 -21.51 -5.62 7.42
C VAL A 157 -20.65 -6.81 7.82
N LYS A 158 -20.83 -7.94 7.15
CA LYS A 158 -20.05 -9.18 7.35
C LYS A 158 -19.52 -9.78 6.05
N THR A 159 -20.30 -9.71 4.98
CA THR A 159 -20.00 -10.33 3.68
C THR A 159 -19.46 -9.33 2.66
N TRP A 160 -18.90 -9.82 1.56
CA TRP A 160 -18.50 -8.97 0.44
C TRP A 160 -19.68 -8.19 -0.17
N ALA A 161 -20.82 -8.84 -0.37
CA ALA A 161 -22.00 -8.21 -0.97
C ALA A 161 -22.53 -7.06 -0.11
N GLU A 162 -22.58 -7.26 1.22
CA GLU A 162 -22.95 -6.19 2.15
C GLU A 162 -21.93 -5.04 2.15
N LEU A 163 -20.63 -5.36 2.08
CA LEU A 163 -19.59 -4.35 1.98
C LEU A 163 -19.78 -3.51 0.71
N ASP A 164 -19.91 -4.17 -0.44
CA ASP A 164 -20.04 -3.52 -1.75
C ASP A 164 -21.27 -2.60 -1.78
N ALA A 165 -22.37 -3.00 -1.15
CA ALA A 165 -23.58 -2.19 -1.02
C ALA A 165 -23.39 -0.91 -0.19
N VAL A 166 -22.58 -0.95 0.88
CA VAL A 166 -22.40 0.21 1.79
C VAL A 166 -21.23 1.11 1.40
N LEU A 167 -20.36 0.69 0.48
CA LEU A 167 -19.14 1.41 0.13
C LEU A 167 -19.39 2.88 -0.32
N PRO A 168 -20.37 3.18 -1.19
CA PRO A 168 -20.66 4.56 -1.60
C PRO A 168 -21.06 5.45 -0.42
N ASP A 169 -21.96 4.97 0.45
CA ASP A 169 -22.41 5.69 1.63
C ASP A 169 -21.28 5.88 2.63
N PHE A 170 -20.42 4.87 2.80
CA PHE A 170 -19.23 4.97 3.64
C PHE A 170 -18.30 6.09 3.15
N VAL A 171 -17.99 6.15 1.85
CA VAL A 171 -17.16 7.22 1.27
C VAL A 171 -17.79 8.57 1.55
N LYS A 172 -19.06 8.75 1.18
CA LYS A 172 -19.80 10.00 1.34
C LYS A 172 -19.80 10.47 2.80
N MET A 173 -20.27 9.63 3.72
CA MET A 173 -20.36 9.97 5.15
C MET A 173 -19.00 10.24 5.79
N THR A 174 -17.91 9.66 5.26
CA THR A 174 -16.56 9.87 5.78
C THR A 174 -15.96 11.17 5.28
N MET A 175 -16.06 11.42 3.97
CA MET A 175 -15.47 12.58 3.32
C MET A 175 -16.26 13.87 3.63
N GLU A 176 -17.58 13.81 3.75
CA GLU A 176 -18.43 14.97 4.09
C GLU A 176 -18.34 15.35 5.57
N ALA A 177 -17.90 14.44 6.44
CA ALA A 177 -17.72 14.74 7.86
C ALA A 177 -16.60 15.76 8.10
N TYR A 178 -15.64 15.88 7.19
CA TYR A 178 -14.51 16.81 7.31
C TYR A 178 -14.45 17.73 6.10
N ARG A 179 -14.01 18.97 6.32
CA ARG A 179 -13.71 19.90 5.24
C ARG A 179 -12.27 20.35 5.36
N ILE A 180 -11.57 20.38 4.23
CA ILE A 180 -10.27 21.05 4.15
C ILE A 180 -10.48 22.33 3.38
N ILE A 181 -10.15 23.46 3.97
CA ILE A 181 -10.41 24.78 3.42
C ILE A 181 -9.26 25.20 2.50
N GLY A 182 -9.60 25.67 1.31
CA GLY A 182 -8.65 26.23 0.34
C GLY A 182 -8.59 27.76 0.40
N ILE A 183 -9.75 28.40 0.52
CA ILE A 183 -9.85 29.87 0.50
C ILE A 183 -10.67 30.34 1.71
N LYS A 184 -10.07 31.20 2.53
CA LYS A 184 -10.72 31.82 3.69
C LYS A 184 -11.37 33.14 3.26
N THR A 185 -12.70 33.24 3.40
CA THR A 185 -13.49 34.41 3.01
C THR A 185 -14.33 34.91 4.19
N GLY A 186 -13.96 36.09 4.72
CA GLY A 186 -14.61 36.67 5.90
C GLY A 186 -14.46 35.82 7.17
N GLN A 187 -15.25 36.14 8.21
CA GLN A 187 -15.13 35.50 9.52
C GLN A 187 -15.92 34.18 9.64
N ASN A 188 -16.94 33.98 8.81
CA ASN A 188 -17.83 32.82 8.96
C ASN A 188 -17.29 31.60 8.19
N VAL A 189 -16.69 30.66 8.93
CA VAL A 189 -16.05 29.43 8.43
C VAL A 189 -16.97 28.62 7.52
N SER A 190 -18.29 28.65 7.75
CA SER A 190 -19.26 27.91 6.90
C SER A 190 -19.17 28.30 5.43
N ARG A 191 -18.84 29.57 5.13
CA ARG A 191 -18.75 30.16 3.78
C ARG A 191 -17.41 29.95 3.09
N TRP A 192 -16.41 29.43 3.80
CA TRP A 192 -15.08 29.22 3.25
C TRP A 192 -15.10 28.07 2.23
N ALA A 193 -14.44 28.26 1.09
CA ALA A 193 -14.46 27.26 0.02
C ALA A 193 -13.62 26.04 0.39
N THR A 194 -14.15 24.85 0.12
CA THR A 194 -13.41 23.59 0.23
C THR A 194 -12.26 23.60 -0.78
N HIS A 195 -11.10 23.11 -0.36
CA HIS A 195 -9.92 22.99 -1.19
C HIS A 195 -10.17 22.01 -2.34
N GLU A 196 -9.73 22.37 -3.54
CA GLU A 196 -9.90 21.58 -4.77
C GLU A 196 -9.41 20.13 -4.63
N PHE A 197 -8.20 19.92 -4.08
CA PHE A 197 -7.69 18.57 -3.80
C PHE A 197 -8.65 17.70 -2.96
N TRP A 198 -9.38 18.27 -1.99
CA TRP A 198 -10.31 17.52 -1.16
C TRP A 198 -11.55 17.11 -1.95
N HIS A 199 -12.03 17.99 -2.82
CA HIS A 199 -13.10 17.69 -3.75
C HIS A 199 -12.70 16.60 -4.75
N GLU A 200 -11.51 16.71 -5.34
CA GLU A 200 -10.97 15.71 -6.26
C GLU A 200 -10.79 14.35 -5.57
N ALA A 201 -10.25 14.34 -4.34
CA ALA A 201 -10.10 13.11 -3.57
C ALA A 201 -11.45 12.43 -3.30
N HIS A 202 -12.48 13.20 -2.93
CA HIS A 202 -13.82 12.68 -2.72
C HIS A 202 -14.42 12.10 -4.01
N SER A 203 -14.34 12.86 -5.11
CA SER A 203 -14.82 12.43 -6.43
C SER A 203 -14.18 11.11 -6.87
N ARG A 204 -12.85 11.00 -6.75
CA ARG A 204 -12.10 9.78 -7.10
C ARG A 204 -12.42 8.59 -6.20
N LEU A 205 -12.63 8.82 -4.90
CA LEU A 205 -13.07 7.75 -3.98
C LEU A 205 -14.46 7.24 -4.33
N MET A 206 -15.38 8.11 -4.75
CA MET A 206 -16.72 7.71 -5.21
C MET A 206 -16.66 6.95 -6.54
N ALA A 207 -15.79 7.37 -7.47
CA ALA A 207 -15.58 6.64 -8.72
C ALA A 207 -15.13 5.18 -8.47
N ILE A 208 -14.25 4.95 -7.49
CA ILE A 208 -13.83 3.60 -7.09
C ILE A 208 -15.03 2.74 -6.67
N THR A 209 -16.01 3.30 -5.95
CA THR A 209 -17.20 2.53 -5.52
C THR A 209 -18.13 2.16 -6.68
N ASN A 210 -17.97 2.82 -7.83
CA ASN A 210 -18.70 2.52 -9.06
C ASN A 210 -17.91 1.58 -10.00
N GLY A 211 -16.79 1.02 -9.54
CA GLY A 211 -15.95 0.10 -10.31
C GLY A 211 -14.92 0.78 -11.22
N GLU A 212 -14.80 2.11 -11.17
CA GLU A 212 -13.78 2.82 -11.95
C GLU A 212 -12.40 2.70 -11.28
N LEU A 213 -11.56 1.81 -11.82
CA LEU A 213 -10.15 1.72 -11.45
C LEU A 213 -9.32 2.58 -12.41
N CYS A 214 -8.73 3.67 -11.90
CA CYS A 214 -7.88 4.55 -12.71
C CYS A 214 -6.40 4.16 -12.58
N GLY A 215 -5.72 3.97 -13.73
CA GLY A 215 -4.26 4.10 -13.84
C GLY A 215 -3.41 2.88 -13.47
N ILE A 216 -3.98 1.69 -13.33
CA ILE A 216 -3.25 0.49 -12.92
C ILE A 216 -2.95 -0.41 -14.12
N VAL A 217 -1.66 -0.60 -14.43
CA VAL A 217 -1.20 -1.60 -15.43
C VAL A 217 -0.41 -2.69 -14.70
N PRO A 218 -1.02 -3.86 -14.40
CA PRO A 218 -0.39 -4.91 -13.58
C PRO A 218 1.00 -5.37 -14.04
N GLY A 219 1.23 -5.45 -15.36
CA GLY A 219 2.53 -5.84 -15.93
C GLY A 219 3.69 -4.88 -15.60
N ARG A 220 3.40 -3.60 -15.35
CA ARG A 220 4.41 -2.58 -15.00
C ARG A 220 4.97 -2.78 -13.58
N ILE A 221 4.16 -3.33 -12.67
CA ILE A 221 4.53 -3.51 -11.26
C ILE A 221 5.41 -4.74 -11.08
N VAL A 222 5.15 -5.81 -11.84
CA VAL A 222 5.97 -7.02 -11.77
C VAL A 222 7.37 -6.76 -12.32
N SER A 223 7.47 -6.06 -13.45
CA SER A 223 8.76 -5.65 -14.04
C SER A 223 9.51 -4.68 -13.11
N GLY A 224 8.82 -3.68 -12.55
CA GLY A 224 9.37 -2.77 -11.54
C GLY A 224 9.92 -3.50 -10.30
N LYS A 225 9.19 -4.48 -9.77
CA LYS A 225 9.63 -5.31 -8.63
C LYS A 225 10.87 -6.16 -8.97
N ARG A 226 10.93 -6.74 -10.17
CA ARG A 226 12.11 -7.49 -10.64
C ARG A 226 13.33 -6.57 -10.68
N ARG A 227 13.19 -5.36 -11.23
CA ARG A 227 14.25 -4.36 -11.28
C ARG A 227 14.75 -3.97 -9.88
N VAL A 228 13.84 -3.66 -8.95
CA VAL A 228 14.23 -3.32 -7.55
C VAL A 228 14.95 -4.46 -6.86
N LEU A 229 14.48 -5.71 -7.04
CA LEU A 229 15.13 -6.87 -6.46
C LEU A 229 16.52 -7.11 -7.05
N GLN A 230 16.67 -6.94 -8.37
CA GLN A 230 17.95 -7.02 -9.04
C GLN A 230 18.92 -5.97 -8.49
N GLU A 231 18.55 -4.69 -8.47
CA GLU A 231 19.36 -3.58 -7.91
C GLU A 231 19.76 -3.86 -6.45
N THR A 232 18.82 -4.39 -5.65
CA THR A 232 19.08 -4.77 -4.25
C THR A 232 20.14 -5.86 -4.16
N TYR A 233 20.02 -6.92 -4.97
CA TYR A 233 20.99 -8.02 -4.97
C TYR A 233 22.34 -7.60 -5.50
N GLU A 234 22.41 -6.78 -6.55
CA GLU A 234 23.65 -6.21 -7.07
C GLU A 234 24.35 -5.35 -6.01
N THR A 235 23.62 -4.48 -5.32
CA THR A 235 24.16 -3.66 -4.23
C THR A 235 24.68 -4.53 -3.08
N LEU A 236 23.95 -5.59 -2.72
CA LEU A 236 24.39 -6.53 -1.68
C LEU A 236 25.64 -7.30 -2.09
N ILE A 237 25.75 -7.71 -3.36
CA ILE A 237 26.94 -8.39 -3.89
C ILE A 237 28.16 -7.47 -3.75
N VAL A 238 28.03 -6.19 -4.14
CA VAL A 238 29.11 -5.20 -4.01
C VAL A 238 29.48 -4.97 -2.54
N GLY A 239 28.49 -4.76 -1.65
CA GLY A 239 28.73 -4.53 -0.22
C GLY A 239 29.36 -5.73 0.48
N LEU A 240 28.96 -6.96 0.12
CA LEU A 240 29.58 -8.19 0.64
C LEU A 240 30.98 -8.39 0.08
N ALA A 241 31.23 -8.03 -1.18
CA ALA A 241 32.58 -8.08 -1.75
C ALA A 241 33.52 -7.11 -1.03
N ALA A 242 33.08 -5.88 -0.74
CA ALA A 242 33.84 -4.93 0.08
C ALA A 242 34.07 -5.43 1.52
N SER A 243 33.07 -6.09 2.13
CA SER A 243 33.25 -6.69 3.46
C SER A 243 34.24 -7.86 3.43
N LEU A 244 34.25 -8.63 2.34
CA LEU A 244 35.18 -9.74 2.15
C LEU A 244 36.60 -9.26 1.89
N SER A 245 36.80 -8.15 1.17
CA SER A 245 38.13 -7.59 0.93
C SER A 245 38.83 -7.23 2.24
N GLU A 246 38.09 -6.66 3.19
CA GLU A 246 38.56 -6.40 4.56
C GLU A 246 38.97 -7.68 5.29
N VAL A 247 38.12 -8.72 5.25
CA VAL A 247 38.43 -10.03 5.88
C VAL A 247 39.66 -10.67 5.25
N CYS A 248 39.81 -10.55 3.93
CA CYS A 248 40.96 -11.04 3.19
C CYS A 248 42.19 -10.12 3.29
N GLN A 249 42.07 -8.95 3.93
CA GLN A 249 43.12 -7.92 4.02
C GLN A 249 43.73 -7.60 2.66
N THR A 250 42.88 -7.39 1.65
CA THR A 250 43.31 -7.12 0.28
C THR A 250 42.65 -5.89 -0.29
N ASP A 251 43.47 -5.03 -0.89
CA ASP A 251 43.01 -3.88 -1.68
C ASP A 251 42.95 -4.21 -3.20
N ASP A 252 43.33 -5.43 -3.59
CA ASP A 252 43.27 -5.90 -4.98
C ASP A 252 41.86 -6.38 -5.34
N VAL A 253 40.97 -5.41 -5.53
CA VAL A 253 39.57 -5.63 -5.91
C VAL A 253 39.42 -6.44 -7.20
N PRO A 254 40.21 -6.20 -8.29
CA PRO A 254 40.16 -7.03 -9.50
C PRO A 254 40.38 -8.53 -9.25
N THR A 255 41.42 -8.89 -8.48
CA THR A 255 41.71 -10.31 -8.18
C THR A 255 40.64 -10.94 -7.30
N LEU A 256 40.12 -10.18 -6.32
CA LEU A 256 39.01 -10.63 -5.49
C LEU A 256 37.74 -10.89 -6.34
N ALA A 257 37.44 -9.99 -7.27
CA ALA A 257 36.29 -10.12 -8.18
C ALA A 257 36.41 -11.36 -9.08
N GLN A 258 37.59 -11.61 -9.65
CA GLN A 258 37.86 -12.82 -10.44
C GLN A 258 37.68 -14.10 -9.60
N THR A 259 38.19 -14.10 -8.37
CA THR A 259 38.05 -15.22 -7.44
C THR A 259 36.58 -15.50 -7.10
N LEU A 260 35.79 -14.45 -6.86
CA LEU A 260 34.35 -14.55 -6.61
C LEU A 260 33.60 -15.08 -7.83
N ALA A 261 33.91 -14.58 -9.03
CA ALA A 261 33.32 -15.07 -10.27
C ALA A 261 33.62 -16.56 -10.47
N GLN A 262 34.86 -16.99 -10.21
CA GLN A 262 35.24 -18.40 -10.29
C GLN A 262 34.47 -19.26 -9.27
N LYS A 263 34.30 -18.79 -8.02
CA LYS A 263 33.49 -19.49 -7.02
C LYS A 263 32.03 -19.65 -7.44
N ILE A 264 31.44 -18.62 -8.06
CA ILE A 264 30.07 -18.66 -8.60
C ILE A 264 29.99 -19.69 -9.73
N ASN A 265 30.92 -19.63 -10.70
CA ASN A 265 30.97 -20.57 -11.82
C ASN A 265 31.11 -22.02 -11.34
N ASN A 266 32.03 -22.28 -10.40
CA ASN A 266 32.22 -23.60 -9.81
C ASN A 266 30.97 -24.11 -9.10
N ALA A 267 30.26 -23.23 -8.38
CA ALA A 267 28.99 -23.59 -7.73
C ALA A 267 27.88 -23.89 -8.76
N ALA A 268 27.89 -23.20 -9.90
CA ALA A 268 26.91 -23.40 -10.97
C ALA A 268 27.12 -24.71 -11.76
N LEU A 269 28.35 -25.26 -11.80
CA LEU A 269 28.63 -26.56 -12.44
C LEU A 269 27.78 -27.70 -11.86
N ASN A 270 27.46 -27.66 -10.56
CA ASN A 270 26.47 -28.56 -10.00
C ASN A 270 25.05 -28.03 -10.27
N GLN A 271 24.56 -28.28 -11.48
CA GLN A 271 23.28 -27.77 -11.94
C GLN A 271 22.11 -28.19 -11.03
N SER A 272 22.17 -29.39 -10.44
CA SER A 272 21.13 -29.90 -9.54
C SER A 272 21.02 -29.07 -8.24
N ASP A 273 22.15 -28.78 -7.59
CA ASP A 273 22.17 -27.95 -6.39
C ASP A 273 21.87 -26.48 -6.72
N TRP A 274 22.41 -25.97 -7.83
CA TRP A 274 22.13 -24.62 -8.30
C TRP A 274 20.63 -24.40 -8.55
N ASN A 275 19.99 -25.33 -9.26
CA ASN A 275 18.55 -25.31 -9.51
C ASN A 275 17.75 -25.40 -8.20
N ARG A 276 18.18 -26.25 -7.25
CA ARG A 276 17.55 -26.32 -5.92
C ARG A 276 17.60 -24.98 -5.18
N ARG A 277 18.75 -24.30 -5.19
CA ARG A 277 18.92 -22.95 -4.60
C ARG A 277 18.01 -21.94 -5.31
N ARG A 278 17.95 -21.97 -6.65
CA ARG A 278 17.03 -21.11 -7.43
C ARG A 278 15.56 -21.37 -7.12
N GLN A 279 15.14 -22.63 -6.94
CA GLN A 279 13.76 -22.96 -6.59
C GLN A 279 13.38 -22.45 -5.20
N ARG A 280 14.29 -22.56 -4.22
CA ARG A 280 14.11 -21.93 -2.90
C ARG A 280 13.97 -20.41 -3.01
N ALA A 281 14.81 -19.78 -3.83
CA ALA A 281 14.72 -18.34 -4.10
C ALA A 281 13.40 -17.95 -4.80
N LYS A 282 12.94 -18.71 -5.81
CA LYS A 282 11.66 -18.50 -6.50
C LYS A 282 10.50 -18.52 -5.52
N ARG A 283 10.46 -19.51 -4.62
CA ARG A 283 9.44 -19.63 -3.56
C ARG A 283 9.47 -18.44 -2.59
N ARG A 284 10.65 -17.98 -2.19
CA ARG A 284 10.81 -16.83 -1.28
C ARG A 284 10.44 -15.50 -1.92
N LEU A 285 10.85 -15.27 -3.17
CA LEU A 285 10.75 -13.97 -3.83
C LEU A 285 9.34 -13.63 -4.33
N SER A 286 8.47 -14.64 -4.47
CA SER A 286 7.04 -14.48 -4.81
C SER A 286 6.81 -13.43 -5.92
N ILE A 287 7.64 -13.48 -6.96
CA ILE A 287 7.47 -12.68 -8.18
C ILE A 287 6.56 -13.54 -9.06
N THR A 288 5.25 -13.48 -8.83
CA THR A 288 4.30 -14.30 -9.60
C THR A 288 3.84 -13.54 -10.84
N ASP A 289 4.28 -14.04 -12.00
CA ASP A 289 3.72 -13.77 -13.35
C ASP A 289 2.75 -14.86 -13.81
N GLU A 290 2.54 -15.92 -13.01
CA GLU A 290 1.98 -17.19 -13.52
C GLU A 290 0.47 -17.20 -13.86
N PHE A 291 -0.25 -16.08 -13.73
CA PHE A 291 -1.69 -16.03 -14.09
C PHE A 291 -2.06 -14.97 -15.13
N TYR A 292 -1.26 -13.93 -15.33
CA TYR A 292 -1.63 -12.85 -16.27
C TYR A 292 -1.48 -13.26 -17.75
N GLN A 293 -0.76 -14.34 -18.04
CA GLN A 293 -0.66 -14.89 -19.40
C GLN A 293 -1.80 -15.83 -19.78
N GLN A 294 -2.69 -16.21 -18.85
CA GLN A 294 -3.82 -17.10 -19.16
C GLN A 294 -5.10 -16.33 -19.52
N GLU A 295 -5.31 -15.11 -19.01
CA GLU A 295 -6.54 -14.33 -19.26
C GLU A 295 -6.49 -13.45 -20.52
N HIS A 296 -5.34 -13.32 -21.20
CA HIS A 296 -5.21 -12.53 -22.43
C HIS A 296 -4.95 -13.36 -23.70
N HIS A 297 -5.13 -14.68 -23.62
CA HIS A 297 -5.11 -15.60 -24.76
C HIS A 297 -6.41 -16.41 -24.91
N ALA A 298 -7.52 -15.93 -24.36
CA ALA A 298 -8.86 -16.47 -24.57
C ALA A 298 -9.80 -15.37 -25.09
#